data_AF-G7GB29-F1
#
_entry.id   AF-G7GB29-F1
#
_cell.length_a   1.000
_cell.length_b   1.000
_cell.length_c   1.000
_cell.angle_alpha   90.00
_cell.angle_beta   90.00
_cell.angle_gamma   90.00
#
_symmetry.space_group_name_H-M   'P 1'
#
loop_
_entity.id
_entity.type
_entity.pdbx_description
1 polymer ?
#
loop_
_entity_poly.entity_id
_entity_poly.type
_entity_poly.pdbx_seq_one_letter_code
_entity_poly.pdbx_strand_id
1 'polypeptide(L)' 'MRYFYIKKGNLYLHIQTNIHEEYQDYSDIDAMVTQQYVFLDDKDNAIKFLEKREVDRFLVTRGRKLKGVEIKRE' A
#
# COMPACT_ATOMS: atom_id res chain seq x y z
N MET A 1 15.55 2.98 15.07
CA MET A 1 15.14 1.65 14.57
C MET A 1 15.14 1.71 13.05
N ARG A 2 15.68 0.70 12.35
CA ARG A 2 15.69 0.66 10.87
C ARG A 2 14.51 -0.17 10.39
N TYR A 3 13.76 0.34 9.42
CA TYR A 3 12.58 -0.32 8.87
C TYR A 3 12.89 -0.91 7.50
N PHE A 4 12.07 -1.86 7.08
CA PHE A 4 12.02 -2.33 5.71
C PHE A 4 10.93 -1.60 4.94
N TYR A 5 11.26 -1.24 3.71
CA TYR A 5 10.39 -0.55 2.77
C TYR A 5 10.30 -1.36 1.48
N ILE A 6 9.11 -1.33 0.87
CA ILE A 6 8.91 -1.82 -0.50
C ILE A 6 9.05 -0.63 -1.44
N LYS A 7 9.97 -0.71 -2.39
CA LYS A 7 10.27 0.35 -3.35
C LYS A 7 10.06 -0.11 -4.79
N LYS A 8 9.81 0.84 -5.67
CA LYS A 8 9.88 0.67 -7.12
C LYS A 8 10.72 1.81 -7.68
N GLY A 9 12.00 1.54 -7.95
CA GLY A 9 13.00 2.59 -8.21
C GLY A 9 13.18 3.48 -6.98
N ASN A 10 12.91 4.78 -7.12
CA ASN A 10 13.04 5.77 -6.04
C ASN A 10 11.75 5.99 -5.22
N LEU A 11 10.65 5.33 -5.59
CA LEU A 11 9.34 5.51 -4.96
C LEU A 11 9.09 4.43 -3.91
N TYR A 12 8.39 4.79 -2.83
CA TYR A 12 7.98 3.94 -1.72
C TYR A 12 6.52 3.52 -1.84
N LEU A 13 6.18 2.36 -1.30
CA LEU A 13 4.81 1.84 -1.31
C LEU A 13 3.95 2.53 -0.24
N HIS A 14 2.78 3.02 -0.65
CA HIS A 14 1.73 3.58 0.21
C HIS A 14 0.41 2.86 0.03
N ILE A 15 -0.47 3.01 1.01
CA ILE A 15 -1.88 2.68 0.88
C ILE A 15 -2.67 3.98 0.80
N GLN A 16 -3.40 4.15 -0.29
CA GLN A 16 -4.32 5.26 -0.49
C GLN A 16 -5.74 4.73 -0.35
N THR A 17 -6.50 5.30 0.57
CA THR A 17 -7.92 5.01 0.73
C THR A 17 -8.69 6.07 -0.04
N ASN A 18 -9.49 5.65 -1.02
CA ASN A 18 -10.40 6.54 -1.73
C ASN A 18 -11.82 6.28 -1.24
N ILE A 19 -12.46 7.31 -0.71
CA ILE A 19 -13.87 7.29 -0.35
C ILE A 19 -14.60 7.86 -1.57
N HIS A 20 -15.32 7.02 -2.31
CA HIS A 20 -16.23 7.52 -3.33
C HIS A 20 -17.55 7.89 -2.63
N GLU A 21 -17.79 9.19 -2.47
CA GLU A 21 -19.11 9.72 -2.12
C GLU A 21 -19.96 9.74 -3.39
N GLU A 22 -20.44 8.57 -3.83
CA GLU A 22 -21.49 8.54 -4.84
C GLU A 22 -22.81 8.94 -4.17
N TYR A 23 -23.20 10.21 -4.32
CA TYR A 23 -24.58 10.63 -4.18
C TYR A 23 -25.38 9.97 -5.32
N GLN A 24 -25.90 8.77 -5.05
CA GLN A 24 -26.94 8.15 -5.87
C GLN A 24 -28.05 7.70 -4.93
N ASP A 25 -29.20 8.35 -5.08
CA ASP A 25 -30.48 7.89 -4.58
C ASP A 25 -30.69 6.40 -4.94
N TYR A 26 -31.42 5.69 -4.07
CA TYR A 26 -31.78 4.26 -4.11
C TYR A 26 -30.88 3.29 -3.31
N SER A 27 -31.38 3.01 -2.11
CA SER A 27 -31.38 1.73 -1.37
C SER A 27 -30.19 0.77 -1.50
N ASP A 28 -29.54 0.56 -0.35
CA ASP A 28 -28.61 -0.52 0.01
C ASP A 28 -27.26 -0.57 -0.72
N ILE A 29 -26.43 0.45 -0.52
CA ILE A 29 -25.02 0.40 -0.89
C ILE A 29 -24.15 0.77 0.31
N ASP A 30 -23.52 -0.24 0.91
CA ASP A 30 -22.38 -0.05 1.83
C ASP A 30 -21.33 0.81 1.11
N ALA A 31 -20.93 1.93 1.71
CA ALA A 31 -19.91 2.81 1.16
C ALA A 31 -18.67 2.00 0.71
N MET A 32 -18.42 1.91 -0.60
CA MET A 32 -17.30 1.14 -1.14
C MET A 32 -15.97 1.87 -0.87
N VAL A 33 -15.41 1.67 0.31
CA VAL A 33 -14.06 2.12 0.65
C VAL A 33 -13.05 1.32 -0.18
N THR A 34 -12.46 1.95 -1.20
CA THR A 34 -11.47 1.30 -2.05
C THR A 34 -10.07 1.65 -1.56
N GLN A 35 -9.32 0.65 -1.11
CA GLN A 35 -7.90 0.79 -0.77
C GLN A 35 -7.04 0.40 -1.98
N GLN A 36 -6.17 1.32 -2.40
CA GLN A 36 -5.23 1.09 -3.51
C GLN A 36 -3.78 1.22 -3.03
N TYR A 37 -2.91 0.40 -3.59
CA TYR A 37 -1.47 0.52 -3.42
C TYR A 37 -0.87 1.45 -4.48
N VAL A 38 -0.16 2.48 -4.04
CA VAL A 38 0.48 3.47 -4.90
C VAL A 38 1.96 3.63 -4.53
N PHE A 39 2.77 4.10 -5.47
CA PHE A 39 4.19 4.37 -5.26
C PHE A 39 4.42 5.88 -5.29
N LEU A 40 4.87 6.47 -4.18
CA LEU A 40 5.11 7.91 -4.03
C LEU A 40 6.56 8.15 -3.56
N ASP A 41 7.07 9.36 -3.70
CA ASP A 41 8.42 9.73 -3.25
C ASP A 41 8.54 9.96 -1.74
N ASP A 42 7.40 10.03 -1.05
CA ASP A 42 7.31 10.24 0.38
C ASP A 42 7.72 9.00 1.20
N LYS A 43 8.86 9.08 1.89
CA LYS A 43 9.32 8.00 2.75
C LYS A 43 8.55 7.91 4.08
N ASP A 44 8.07 9.03 4.59
CA ASP A 44 7.58 9.11 5.97
C ASP A 44 6.19 8.48 6.12
N ASN A 45 5.33 8.66 5.12
CA ASN A 45 4.00 8.03 5.08
C ASN A 45 3.99 6.67 4.37
N ALA A 46 5.16 6.15 3.98
CA ALA A 46 5.26 4.84 3.36
C ALA A 46 4.91 3.72 4.34
N ILE A 47 4.51 2.57 3.81
CA ILE A 47 4.31 1.37 4.63
C ILE A 47 5.69 0.91 5.14
N LYS A 48 5.84 0.88 6.46
CA LYS A 48 7.05 0.48 7.17
C LYS A 48 6.86 -0.91 7.75
N PHE A 49 7.84 -1.78 7.57
CA PHE A 49 7.86 -3.11 8.15
C PHE A 49 9.03 -3.21 9.13
N LEU A 50 8.83 -3.87 10.27
CA LEU A 50 9.90 -4.04 11.26
C LEU A 50 10.86 -5.17 10.86
N GLU A 51 10.32 -6.20 10.23
CA GLU A 51 11.05 -7.40 9.88
C GLU A 51 10.82 -7.79 8.42
N LYS A 52 11.86 -8.37 7.80
CA LYS A 52 11.78 -8.83 6.41
C LYS A 52 10.64 -9.84 6.18
N ARG A 53 10.38 -10.72 7.15
CA ARG A 53 9.28 -11.71 7.08
C ARG A 53 7.91 -11.07 6.90
N GLU A 54 7.69 -9.87 7.46
CA GLU A 54 6.43 -9.15 7.31
C GLU A 54 6.26 -8.64 5.88
N VAL A 55 7.36 -8.15 5.28
CA VAL A 55 7.40 -7.72 3.88
C VAL A 55 7.11 -8.90 2.95
N ASP A 56 7.75 -10.05 3.19
CA ASP A 56 7.56 -11.26 2.39
C ASP A 56 6.10 -11.75 2.48
N ARG A 57 5.53 -11.79 3.70
CA ARG A 57 4.12 -12.14 3.91
C ARG A 57 3.19 -11.15 3.20
N PHE A 58 3.51 -9.86 3.24
CA PHE A 58 2.72 -8.84 2.56
C PHE A 58 2.73 -9.05 1.04
N LEU A 59 3.89 -9.30 0.44
CA LEU A 59 4.03 -9.53 -1.00
C LEU A 59 3.26 -10.77 -1.48
N VAL A 60 3.16 -11.82 -0.66
CA VAL A 60 2.39 -13.03 -1.01
C VAL A 60 0.88 -12.84 -0.86
N THR A 61 0.44 -12.08 0.15
CA THR A 61 -0.99 -11.96 0.49
C THR A 61 -1.68 -10.79 -0.20
N ARG A 62 -1.15 -9.58 -0.04
CA ARG A 62 -1.76 -8.33 -0.51
C ARG A 62 -1.03 -7.77 -1.73
N GLY A 63 0.30 -7.88 -1.74
CA GLY A 63 1.18 -7.34 -2.77
C GLY A 63 1.40 -8.25 -3.99
N ARG A 64 0.64 -9.33 -4.17
CA ARG A 64 0.89 -10.35 -5.23
C ARG A 64 0.93 -9.79 -6.65
N LYS A 65 0.23 -8.67 -6.88
CA LYS A 65 0.16 -7.95 -8.16
C LYS A 65 1.28 -6.92 -8.33
N LEU A 66 2.04 -6.60 -7.27
CA LEU A 66 3.17 -5.69 -7.34
C LEU A 66 4.33 -6.39 -8.07
N LYS A 67 4.82 -5.78 -9.16
CA LYS A 67 5.91 -6.30 -9.99
C LYS A 67 7.04 -5.29 -10.08
N GLY A 68 8.27 -5.78 -10.16
CA GLY A 68 9.48 -4.95 -10.23
C GLY A 68 9.72 -4.15 -8.95
N VAL A 69 9.37 -4.72 -7.79
CA VAL A 69 9.57 -4.09 -6.49
C VAL A 69 10.81 -4.64 -5.81
N GLU A 70 11.45 -3.79 -5.01
CA GLU A 70 12.62 -4.12 -4.21
C GLU A 70 12.32 -3.94 -2.72
N ILE A 71 12.96 -4.74 -1.88
CA ILE A 71 12.91 -4.60 -0.43
C ILE A 71 14.20 -3.91 0.01
N LYS A 72 14.09 -2.72 0.62
CA LYS A 72 15.23 -1.96 1.15
C LYS A 72 15.10 -1.78 2.65
N ARG A 73 16.22 -1.85 3.36
CA ARG A 73 16.29 -1.57 4.80
C ARG A 73 16.96 -0.22 5.00
N GLU A 74 16.25 0.71 5.62
CA GLU A 74 16.70 2.08 5.89
C GLU A 74 16.37 2.46 7.34
#